data_AF-A0A6P1EE04-F1
#
_entry.id   AF-A0A6P1EE04-F1
#
_cell.length_a   1.000
_cell.length_b   1.000
_cell.length_c   1.000
_cell.angle_alpha   90.00
_cell.angle_beta   90.00
_cell.angle_gamma   90.00
#
_symmetry.space_group_name_H-M   'P 1'
#
loop_
_entity.id
_entity.type
_entity.pdbx_description
1 polymer ?
#
loop_
_entity_poly.entity_id
_entity_poly.type
_entity_poly.pdbx_seq_one_letter_code
_entity_poly.pdbx_strand_id
1 'polypeptide(L)'
;MKDKVVFSYSFAVKLTDRSISAQTPEALFDLEGHVLRILRKEDSVLLVSSDGYSSLQDAQQQLAATLMRTKVALLKLNIPHLDWWSFNDTQRRATIDIGSIFDKVNIVPVSYVPQAYETQRLQHWPGAIPAGPDFDLGALAEIALPDRALRFETLRTVEALNVLGLALADTHARSKLILAVTAVEILSVRGRVDSDVEGALNALKSKVSEIQVADDVKRQLKMVLGDAKKESIGTAGKRLVQKMLGDGAAEEFSELYKLRSELVHGNDSRLSINIKEHSEIERKADRGFQLALNLTLSLCDIG
;
A
#
# COMPACT_ATOMS: atom_id res chain seq x y z
N MET A 1 17.48 -44.18 -6.87
CA MET A 1 17.64 -42.71 -7.04
C MET A 1 16.73 -42.05 -6.02
N LYS A 2 17.25 -41.21 -5.13
CA LYS A 2 16.38 -40.37 -4.30
C LYS A 2 15.82 -39.30 -5.23
N ASP A 3 14.49 -39.23 -5.36
CA ASP A 3 13.85 -38.14 -6.07
C ASP A 3 14.35 -36.83 -5.47
N LYS A 4 14.97 -36.00 -6.31
CA LYS A 4 15.44 -34.68 -5.90
C LYS A 4 14.18 -33.91 -5.53
N VAL A 5 14.05 -33.51 -4.27
CA VAL A 5 12.90 -32.71 -3.83
C VAL A 5 12.94 -31.39 -4.60
N VAL A 6 11.91 -31.14 -5.39
CA VAL A 6 11.71 -29.91 -6.14
C VAL A 6 10.64 -29.10 -5.43
N PHE A 7 10.93 -27.82 -5.18
CA PHE A 7 9.98 -26.91 -4.54
C PHE A 7 9.28 -26.05 -5.59
N SER A 8 8.08 -25.60 -5.25
CA SER A 8 7.23 -24.74 -6.07
C SER A 8 6.47 -23.74 -5.22
N TYR A 9 5.96 -22.68 -5.84
CA TYR A 9 5.06 -21.72 -5.20
C TYR A 9 3.89 -21.35 -6.11
N SER A 10 2.83 -20.84 -5.49
CA SER A 10 1.75 -20.17 -6.20
C SER A 10 1.00 -19.19 -5.31
N PHE A 11 0.45 -18.13 -5.90
CA PHE A 11 -0.44 -17.17 -5.26
C PHE A 11 -1.49 -16.70 -6.25
N ALA A 12 -2.49 -15.97 -5.76
CA ALA A 12 -3.57 -15.51 -6.62
C ALA A 12 -3.91 -14.05 -6.40
N VAL A 13 -4.37 -13.41 -7.48
CA VAL A 13 -4.78 -12.01 -7.48
C VAL A 13 -6.19 -11.92 -8.03
N LYS A 14 -7.10 -11.32 -7.28
CA LYS A 14 -8.46 -11.05 -7.75
C LYS A 14 -8.50 -9.68 -8.42
N LEU A 15 -8.83 -9.66 -9.70
CA LEU A 15 -9.16 -8.45 -10.44
C LEU A 15 -10.56 -8.00 -10.01
N THR A 16 -10.72 -6.71 -9.75
CA THR A 16 -12.04 -6.14 -9.39
C THR A 16 -12.77 -5.57 -10.60
N ASP A 17 -12.06 -5.36 -11.71
CA ASP A 17 -12.65 -4.96 -12.99
C ASP A 17 -13.10 -6.21 -13.79
N ARG A 18 -14.40 -6.27 -14.06
CA ARG A 18 -15.05 -7.37 -14.81
C ARG A 18 -15.00 -7.16 -16.33
N SER A 19 -14.57 -6.00 -16.80
CA SER A 19 -14.48 -5.66 -18.23
C SER A 19 -13.20 -6.17 -18.89
N ILE A 20 -12.18 -6.51 -18.09
CA ILE A 20 -10.92 -7.09 -18.59
C ILE A 20 -11.24 -8.42 -19.28
N SER A 21 -10.98 -8.51 -20.59
CA SER A 21 -11.36 -9.64 -21.46
C SER A 21 -11.03 -11.02 -20.87
N ALA A 22 -12.00 -11.93 -20.89
CA ALA A 22 -11.86 -13.32 -20.38
C ALA A 22 -10.99 -14.23 -21.26
N GLN A 23 -10.49 -13.73 -22.40
CA GLN A 23 -9.89 -14.57 -23.46
C GLN A 23 -8.39 -14.85 -23.32
N THR A 24 -7.75 -14.56 -22.19
CA THR A 24 -6.30 -14.85 -22.02
C THR A 24 -6.13 -16.16 -21.26
N PRO A 25 -5.87 -17.31 -21.94
CA PRO A 25 -6.01 -18.63 -21.33
C PRO A 25 -4.85 -18.95 -20.39
N GLU A 26 -3.62 -18.60 -20.76
CA GLU A 26 -2.40 -18.87 -19.98
C GLU A 26 -1.26 -18.02 -20.56
N ALA A 27 -0.39 -17.48 -19.72
CA ALA A 27 0.85 -16.84 -20.12
C ALA A 27 2.04 -17.47 -19.38
N LEU A 28 3.15 -17.65 -20.10
CA LEU A 28 4.38 -18.23 -19.60
C LEU A 28 5.52 -17.22 -19.76
N PHE A 29 6.30 -17.04 -18.70
CA PHE A 29 7.44 -16.14 -18.67
C PHE A 29 8.67 -16.87 -18.16
N ASP A 30 9.83 -16.54 -18.73
CA ASP A 30 11.11 -16.95 -18.16
C ASP A 30 11.52 -15.92 -17.10
N LEU A 31 11.69 -16.37 -15.87
CA LEU A 31 12.10 -15.57 -14.74
C LEU A 31 13.30 -16.23 -14.09
N GLU A 32 14.50 -15.69 -14.36
CA GLU A 32 15.76 -16.15 -13.74
C GLU A 32 16.01 -17.66 -13.93
N GLY A 33 15.62 -18.21 -15.08
CA GLY A 33 15.79 -19.64 -15.41
C GLY A 33 14.67 -20.54 -14.88
N HIS A 34 13.61 -19.96 -14.31
CA HIS A 34 12.39 -20.65 -13.91
C HIS A 34 11.19 -20.20 -14.74
N VAL A 35 10.28 -21.13 -15.08
CA VAL A 35 9.07 -20.80 -15.83
C VAL A 35 8.00 -20.30 -14.87
N LEU A 36 7.70 -19.01 -14.94
CA LEU A 36 6.55 -18.39 -14.30
C LEU A 36 5.30 -18.59 -15.16
N ARG A 37 4.31 -19.26 -14.59
CA ARG A 37 3.01 -19.50 -15.21
C ARG A 37 1.94 -18.62 -14.59
N ILE A 38 1.22 -17.89 -15.44
CA ILE A 38 0.07 -17.07 -15.05
C ILE A 38 -1.17 -17.60 -15.77
N LEU A 39 -2.13 -18.09 -15.01
CA LEU A 39 -3.37 -18.69 -15.50
C LEU A 39 -4.56 -17.88 -15.04
N ARG A 40 -5.50 -17.55 -15.93
CA ARG A 40 -6.77 -16.94 -15.52
C ARG A 40 -7.74 -18.04 -15.07
N LYS A 41 -8.27 -17.90 -13.85
CA LYS A 41 -9.34 -18.72 -13.26
C LYS A 41 -10.56 -17.84 -12.96
N GLU A 42 -11.76 -18.42 -13.05
CA GLU A 42 -13.02 -17.84 -12.55
C GLU A 42 -13.27 -16.37 -12.99
N ASP A 43 -13.10 -16.08 -14.29
CA ASP A 43 -13.26 -14.77 -14.98
C ASP A 43 -12.50 -13.56 -14.40
N SER A 44 -12.00 -13.62 -13.16
CA SER A 44 -11.53 -12.49 -12.37
C SER A 44 -10.36 -12.83 -11.46
N VAL A 45 -9.81 -14.05 -11.51
CA VAL A 45 -8.68 -14.48 -10.70
C VAL A 45 -7.49 -14.78 -11.59
N LEU A 46 -6.33 -14.19 -11.29
CA LEU A 46 -5.04 -14.58 -11.84
C LEU A 46 -4.37 -15.53 -10.85
N LEU A 47 -4.03 -16.73 -11.29
CA LEU A 47 -3.20 -17.67 -10.56
C LEU A 47 -1.77 -17.57 -11.09
N VAL A 48 -0.83 -17.16 -10.23
CA VAL A 48 0.58 -17.03 -10.55
C VAL A 48 1.33 -18.18 -9.87
N SER A 49 2.19 -18.90 -10.60
CA SER A 49 2.88 -20.09 -10.11
C SER A 49 4.23 -20.29 -10.76
N SER A 50 5.18 -20.91 -10.05
CA SER A 50 6.49 -21.28 -10.59
C SER A 50 7.02 -22.52 -9.87
N ASP A 51 7.76 -23.35 -10.60
CA ASP A 51 8.27 -24.65 -10.16
C ASP A 51 9.79 -24.77 -10.43
N GLY A 52 10.43 -25.81 -9.88
CA GLY A 52 11.81 -26.17 -10.22
C GLY A 52 12.88 -25.75 -9.22
N TYR A 53 12.49 -25.26 -8.03
CA TYR A 53 13.44 -24.72 -7.05
C TYR A 53 14.18 -25.81 -6.27
N SER A 54 15.48 -25.60 -6.05
CA SER A 54 16.38 -26.52 -5.34
C SER A 54 16.19 -26.55 -3.83
N SER A 55 15.63 -25.50 -3.24
CA SER A 55 15.36 -25.42 -1.81
C SER A 55 14.06 -24.66 -1.51
N LEU A 56 13.50 -24.91 -0.32
CA LEU A 56 12.33 -24.19 0.19
C LEU A 56 12.61 -22.69 0.35
N GLN A 57 13.82 -22.34 0.79
CA GLN A 57 14.24 -20.96 1.00
C GLN A 57 14.29 -20.19 -0.32
N ASP A 58 14.84 -20.80 -1.38
CA ASP A 58 14.89 -20.20 -2.72
C ASP A 58 13.47 -19.98 -3.26
N ALA A 59 12.58 -20.98 -3.13
CA ALA A 59 11.19 -20.87 -3.54
C ALA A 59 10.43 -19.76 -2.78
N GLN A 60 10.69 -19.59 -1.48
CA GLN A 60 10.08 -18.53 -0.66
C GLN A 60 10.58 -17.13 -1.04
N GLN A 61 11.87 -16.98 -1.31
CA GLN A 61 12.44 -15.70 -1.78
C GLN A 61 11.85 -15.30 -3.13
N GLN A 62 11.77 -16.26 -4.06
CA GLN A 62 11.22 -16.04 -5.39
C GLN A 62 9.71 -15.77 -5.37
N LEU A 63 8.96 -16.45 -4.50
CA LEU A 63 7.54 -16.12 -4.27
C LEU A 63 7.37 -14.66 -3.83
N ALA A 64 8.16 -14.19 -2.86
CA ALA A 64 8.09 -12.81 -2.39
C ALA A 64 8.45 -11.80 -3.49
N ALA A 65 9.51 -12.07 -4.27
CA ALA A 65 9.90 -11.23 -5.39
C ALA A 65 8.80 -11.15 -6.47
N THR A 66 8.26 -12.28 -6.88
CA THR A 66 7.22 -12.35 -7.92
C THR A 66 5.92 -11.69 -7.46
N LEU A 67 5.51 -11.87 -6.20
CA LEU A 67 4.33 -11.18 -5.65
C LEU A 67 4.47 -9.66 -5.76
N MET A 68 5.64 -9.14 -5.43
CA MET A 68 5.90 -7.70 -5.51
C MET A 68 5.98 -7.20 -6.95
N ARG A 69 6.59 -7.97 -7.87
CA ARG A 69 6.61 -7.66 -9.31
C ARG A 69 5.18 -7.57 -9.86
N THR A 70 4.34 -8.56 -9.56
CA THR A 70 2.93 -8.57 -9.97
C THR A 70 2.17 -7.37 -9.42
N LYS A 71 2.32 -7.06 -8.13
CA LYS A 71 1.66 -5.92 -7.48
C LYS A 71 2.04 -4.58 -8.11
N VAL A 72 3.34 -4.32 -8.24
CA VAL A 72 3.84 -3.09 -8.86
C VAL A 72 3.35 -2.96 -10.30
N ALA A 73 3.32 -4.06 -11.04
CA ALA A 73 2.84 -4.06 -12.40
C ALA A 73 1.35 -3.72 -12.51
N LEU A 74 0.50 -4.34 -11.69
CA LEU A 74 -0.92 -4.03 -11.66
C LEU A 74 -1.17 -2.57 -11.25
N LEU A 75 -0.39 -2.02 -10.30
CA LEU A 75 -0.48 -0.61 -9.92
C LEU A 75 -0.03 0.34 -11.03
N LYS A 76 1.09 0.05 -11.73
CA LYS A 76 1.60 0.85 -12.86
C LYS A 76 0.64 0.84 -14.05
N LEU A 77 0.03 -0.30 -14.32
CA LEU A 77 -1.01 -0.48 -15.34
C LEU A 77 -2.38 0.02 -14.88
N ASN A 78 -2.46 0.48 -13.62
CA ASN A 78 -3.66 1.06 -13.05
C ASN A 78 -4.86 0.09 -13.10
N ILE A 79 -4.57 -1.19 -12.88
CA ILE A 79 -5.50 -2.31 -12.84
C ILE A 79 -6.02 -2.51 -11.42
N PRO A 80 -7.33 -2.33 -11.18
CA PRO A 80 -7.97 -2.58 -9.89
C PRO A 80 -7.87 -4.06 -9.46
N HIS A 81 -7.28 -4.31 -8.29
CA HIS A 81 -7.05 -5.66 -7.78
C HIS A 81 -7.08 -5.76 -6.24
N LEU A 82 -7.30 -6.99 -5.76
CA LEU A 82 -7.17 -7.42 -4.37
C LEU A 82 -6.26 -8.65 -4.33
N ASP A 83 -5.21 -8.63 -3.51
CA ASP A 83 -4.33 -9.79 -3.38
C ASP A 83 -4.95 -10.84 -2.48
N TRP A 84 -4.95 -12.09 -2.95
CA TRP A 84 -5.50 -13.22 -2.21
C TRP A 84 -4.42 -14.21 -1.85
N TRP A 85 -4.40 -14.58 -0.58
CA TRP A 85 -3.39 -15.42 0.03
C TRP A 85 -3.96 -16.80 0.42
N SER A 86 -4.80 -17.44 -0.40
CA SER A 86 -5.09 -18.89 -0.30
C SER A 86 -6.09 -19.39 -1.35
N PHE A 87 -5.80 -20.53 -2.00
CA PHE A 87 -6.80 -21.42 -2.59
C PHE A 87 -6.61 -22.92 -2.25
N ASN A 88 -5.49 -23.34 -1.64
CA ASN A 88 -5.29 -24.71 -1.14
C ASN A 88 -4.30 -24.78 0.05
N ASP A 89 -4.11 -25.97 0.63
CA ASP A 89 -3.29 -26.22 1.83
C ASP A 89 -1.79 -25.94 1.67
N THR A 90 -1.26 -26.02 0.44
CA THR A 90 0.14 -25.71 0.13
C THR A 90 0.34 -24.21 0.03
N GLN A 91 -0.59 -23.49 -0.61
CA GLN A 91 -0.62 -22.03 -0.69
C GLN A 91 -0.91 -21.41 0.67
N ARG A 92 -1.79 -22.02 1.48
CA ARG A 92 -2.05 -21.62 2.87
C ARG A 92 -0.78 -21.74 3.73
N ARG A 93 0.02 -22.79 3.54
CA ARG A 93 1.33 -22.92 4.19
C ARG A 93 2.33 -21.87 3.70
N ALA A 94 2.41 -21.61 2.40
CA ALA A 94 3.24 -20.53 1.86
C ALA A 94 2.82 -19.15 2.41
N THR A 95 1.52 -18.90 2.56
CA THR A 95 0.95 -17.71 3.22
C THR A 95 1.30 -17.62 4.70
N ILE A 96 1.23 -18.73 5.44
CA ILE A 96 1.65 -18.80 6.84
C ILE A 96 3.17 -18.61 6.97
N ASP A 97 3.94 -19.12 6.02
CA ASP A 97 5.40 -19.00 6.02
C ASP A 97 5.87 -17.61 5.57
N ILE A 98 5.23 -16.98 4.57
CA ILE A 98 5.41 -15.56 4.26
C ILE A 98 4.98 -14.74 5.45
N GLY A 99 3.83 -15.04 6.05
CA GLY A 99 3.36 -14.44 7.29
C GLY A 99 4.40 -14.58 8.41
N SER A 100 5.05 -15.74 8.54
CA SER A 100 6.12 -15.98 9.52
C SER A 100 7.41 -15.25 9.17
N ILE A 101 7.77 -15.15 7.88
CA ILE A 101 8.89 -14.33 7.41
C ILE A 101 8.61 -12.87 7.75
N PHE A 102 7.40 -12.41 7.49
CA PHE A 102 6.88 -11.09 7.79
C PHE A 102 6.88 -10.83 9.29
N ASP A 103 6.30 -11.70 10.11
CA ASP A 103 6.31 -11.63 11.57
C ASP A 103 7.74 -11.61 12.14
N LYS A 104 8.68 -12.39 11.58
CA LYS A 104 10.10 -12.38 11.98
C LYS A 104 10.79 -11.05 11.70
N VAL A 105 10.32 -10.29 10.72
CA VAL A 105 10.75 -8.90 10.45
C VAL A 105 9.74 -7.86 10.94
N ASN A 106 8.83 -8.26 11.83
CA ASN A 106 7.80 -7.43 12.47
C ASN A 106 6.79 -6.79 11.51
N ILE A 107 6.60 -7.40 10.34
CA ILE A 107 5.57 -7.07 9.35
C ILE A 107 4.28 -7.76 9.76
N VAL A 108 3.21 -7.00 10.02
CA VAL A 108 1.88 -7.58 10.28
C VAL A 108 1.27 -7.98 8.93
N PRO A 109 1.14 -9.28 8.60
CA PRO A 109 0.38 -9.69 7.43
C PRO A 109 -1.09 -9.36 7.70
N VAL A 110 -1.60 -8.30 7.08
CA VAL A 110 -3.05 -8.09 6.98
C VAL A 110 -3.56 -9.13 5.99
N SER A 111 -3.72 -10.37 6.44
CA SER A 111 -4.52 -11.36 5.74
C SER A 111 -5.94 -10.84 5.78
N TYR A 112 -6.38 -10.24 4.68
CA TYR A 112 -7.80 -10.09 4.44
C TYR A 112 -8.35 -11.49 4.25
N VAL A 113 -8.80 -12.12 5.34
CA VAL A 113 -9.90 -13.07 5.25
C VAL A 113 -10.99 -12.31 4.50
N PRO A 114 -11.44 -12.77 3.32
CA PRO A 114 -12.60 -12.18 2.70
C PRO A 114 -13.76 -12.43 3.67
N GLN A 115 -14.07 -11.46 4.52
CA GLN A 115 -15.41 -11.37 5.04
C GLN A 115 -16.26 -11.03 3.83
N ALA A 116 -17.06 -12.01 3.42
CA ALA A 116 -18.13 -11.82 2.46
C ALA A 116 -19.05 -10.72 2.98
N TYR A 117 -18.74 -9.47 2.66
CA TYR A 117 -19.74 -8.43 2.54
C TYR A 117 -20.35 -8.58 1.15
N GLU A 118 -21.08 -9.69 0.94
CA GLU A 118 -22.19 -9.69 0.00
C GLU A 118 -23.28 -8.79 0.59
N THR A 119 -23.06 -7.48 0.55
CA THR A 119 -24.16 -6.54 0.74
C THR A 119 -24.94 -6.53 -0.56
N GLN A 120 -26.00 -7.34 -0.60
CA GLN A 120 -27.13 -7.08 -1.47
C GLN A 120 -27.68 -5.69 -1.14
N ARG A 121 -27.16 -4.67 -1.83
CA ARG A 121 -27.70 -3.31 -2.05
C ARG A 121 -26.54 -2.34 -2.15
N LEU A 122 -26.11 -2.08 -3.37
CA LEU A 122 -25.93 -0.72 -3.88
C LEU A 122 -26.16 -0.79 -5.40
N GLN A 123 -27.21 -0.12 -5.86
CA GLN A 123 -27.49 0.07 -7.28
C GLN A 123 -26.36 0.87 -7.91
N HIS A 124 -25.71 0.25 -8.89
CA HIS A 124 -25.07 0.82 -10.09
C HIS A 124 -25.11 2.36 -10.17
N TRP A 125 -23.95 2.99 -9.94
CA TRP A 125 -23.61 4.32 -10.45
C TRP A 125 -22.45 4.12 -11.46
N PRO A 126 -22.27 5.01 -12.47
CA PRO A 126 -21.74 4.67 -13.78
C PRO A 126 -20.43 3.93 -13.64
N GLY A 127 -20.37 2.76 -14.28
CA GLY A 127 -19.29 1.80 -14.12
C GLY A 127 -17.94 2.50 -14.19
N ALA A 128 -17.05 2.10 -13.30
CA ALA A 128 -15.64 2.45 -13.41
C ALA A 128 -15.25 2.28 -14.88
N ILE A 129 -15.00 3.40 -15.55
CA ILE A 129 -14.46 3.37 -16.90
C ILE A 129 -13.05 2.82 -16.71
N PRO A 130 -12.65 1.78 -17.45
CA PRO A 130 -11.36 1.14 -17.28
C PRO A 130 -10.27 2.21 -17.29
N ALA A 131 -9.48 2.25 -16.23
CA ALA A 131 -8.39 3.20 -16.14
C ALA A 131 -7.11 2.55 -16.66
N GLY A 132 -7.10 2.03 -17.88
CA GLY A 132 -5.89 1.47 -18.48
C GLY A 132 -6.12 0.84 -19.85
N PRO A 133 -5.05 0.70 -20.67
CA PRO A 133 -5.07 -0.09 -21.90
C PRO A 133 -5.49 -1.54 -21.62
N ASP A 134 -5.83 -2.30 -22.66
CA ASP A 134 -6.08 -3.75 -22.55
C ASP A 134 -4.96 -4.41 -21.73
N PHE A 135 -5.34 -5.15 -20.67
CA PHE A 135 -4.36 -5.80 -19.80
C PHE A 135 -3.67 -6.94 -20.53
N ASP A 136 -2.45 -6.68 -20.99
CA ASP A 136 -1.54 -7.69 -21.51
C ASP A 136 -0.72 -8.29 -20.35
N LEU A 137 -0.80 -9.61 -20.20
CA LEU A 137 0.03 -10.35 -19.25
C LEU A 137 1.53 -10.19 -19.57
N GLY A 138 1.88 -9.94 -20.84
CA GLY A 138 3.22 -9.61 -21.32
C GLY A 138 3.93 -8.51 -20.53
N ALA A 139 3.19 -7.48 -20.13
CA ALA A 139 3.73 -6.31 -19.42
C ALA A 139 4.26 -6.65 -18.01
N LEU A 140 3.87 -7.79 -17.42
CA LEU A 140 4.38 -8.23 -16.12
C LEU A 140 5.87 -8.61 -16.18
N ALA A 141 6.37 -9.04 -17.34
CA ALA A 141 7.75 -9.49 -17.51
C ALA A 141 8.77 -8.33 -17.60
N GLU A 142 8.33 -7.16 -18.03
CA GLU A 142 9.20 -5.98 -18.21
C GLU A 142 9.43 -5.22 -16.89
N ILE A 143 8.70 -5.56 -15.83
CA ILE A 143 8.77 -4.89 -14.53
C ILE A 143 9.76 -5.66 -13.65
N ALA A 144 11.03 -5.34 -13.84
CA ALA A 144 12.10 -5.79 -12.97
C ALA A 144 12.03 -5.04 -11.62
N LEU A 145 12.05 -5.79 -10.52
CA LEU A 145 12.38 -5.26 -9.19
C LEU A 145 13.85 -5.56 -8.88
N PRO A 146 14.56 -4.72 -8.11
CA PRO A 146 15.97 -4.92 -7.83
C PRO A 146 16.24 -6.26 -7.11
N ASP A 147 17.15 -7.07 -7.66
CA ASP A 147 17.51 -8.44 -7.19
C ASP A 147 18.25 -8.48 -5.84
N ARG A 148 18.62 -7.33 -5.29
CA ARG A 148 19.37 -7.26 -4.04
C ARG A 148 18.44 -7.48 -2.85
N ALA A 149 18.22 -8.75 -2.50
CA ALA A 149 17.70 -9.22 -1.22
C ALA A 149 16.68 -8.28 -0.58
N LEU A 150 15.47 -8.17 -1.16
CA LEU A 150 14.31 -7.48 -0.57
C LEU A 150 14.69 -6.23 0.26
N ARG A 151 15.47 -5.31 -0.29
CA ARG A 151 15.69 -3.99 0.35
C ARG A 151 14.51 -3.07 0.05
N PHE A 152 13.28 -3.55 0.27
CA PHE A 152 12.22 -2.63 0.64
C PHE A 152 12.69 -1.99 1.93
N GLU A 153 13.06 -0.71 1.93
CA GLU A 153 13.72 -0.10 3.09
C GLU A 153 12.95 -0.31 4.42
N THR A 154 11.64 -0.66 4.38
CA THR A 154 10.90 -1.23 5.52
C THR A 154 9.63 -2.02 5.12
N LEU A 155 9.08 -2.79 6.07
CA LEU A 155 7.65 -3.20 6.18
C LEU A 155 6.66 -2.24 5.51
N ARG A 156 6.90 -0.94 5.70
CA ARG A 156 6.01 0.14 5.29
C ARG A 156 5.86 0.23 3.77
N THR A 157 6.85 -0.18 2.99
CA THR A 157 6.75 -0.16 1.52
C THR A 157 5.76 -1.20 1.02
N VAL A 158 5.78 -2.40 1.59
CA VAL A 158 4.79 -3.45 1.28
C VAL A 158 3.40 -3.01 1.72
N GLU A 159 3.28 -2.43 2.91
CA GLU A 159 2.01 -1.93 3.43
C GLU A 159 1.46 -0.76 2.60
N ALA A 160 2.31 0.16 2.15
CA ALA A 160 1.94 1.25 1.26
C ALA A 160 1.43 0.73 -0.10
N LEU A 161 2.08 -0.28 -0.70
CA LEU A 161 1.61 -0.88 -1.94
C LEU A 161 0.29 -1.64 -1.76
N ASN A 162 0.04 -2.24 -0.60
CA ASN A 162 -1.26 -2.84 -0.29
C ASN A 162 -2.36 -1.78 -0.19
N VAL A 163 -2.09 -0.66 0.50
CA VAL A 163 -3.04 0.45 0.59
C VAL A 163 -3.30 1.10 -0.77
N LEU A 164 -2.28 1.17 -1.65
CA LEU A 164 -2.46 1.63 -3.03
C LEU A 164 -3.33 0.68 -3.84
N GLY A 165 -3.19 -0.64 -3.67
CA GLY A 165 -4.10 -1.61 -4.31
C GLY A 165 -5.56 -1.39 -3.90
N LEU A 166 -5.80 -1.14 -2.61
CA LEU A 166 -7.13 -0.79 -2.10
C LEU A 166 -7.62 0.55 -2.67
N ALA A 167 -6.77 1.58 -2.71
CA ALA A 167 -7.12 2.88 -3.27
C ALA A 167 -7.57 2.76 -4.73
N LEU A 168 -6.86 1.93 -5.51
CA LEU A 168 -7.17 1.69 -6.91
C LEU A 168 -8.45 0.88 -7.11
N ALA A 169 -8.71 -0.09 -6.24
CA ALA A 169 -9.93 -0.89 -6.23
C ALA A 169 -11.17 -0.12 -5.71
N ASP A 170 -10.97 0.99 -5.00
CA ASP A 170 -12.05 1.80 -4.45
C ASP A 170 -12.77 2.61 -5.53
N THR A 171 -14.09 2.43 -5.59
CA THR A 171 -14.97 3.13 -6.54
C THR A 171 -15.25 4.58 -6.15
N HIS A 172 -14.92 4.99 -4.91
CA HIS A 172 -15.24 6.30 -4.38
C HIS A 172 -13.99 7.20 -4.32
N ALA A 173 -13.98 8.29 -5.09
CA ALA A 173 -12.84 9.20 -5.20
C ALA A 173 -12.34 9.77 -3.86
N ARG A 174 -13.24 10.12 -2.92
CA ARG A 174 -12.84 10.56 -1.57
C ARG A 174 -12.07 9.46 -0.81
N SER A 175 -12.55 8.22 -0.84
CA SER A 175 -11.89 7.08 -0.19
C SER A 175 -10.55 6.78 -0.87
N LYS A 176 -10.51 6.79 -2.20
CA LYS A 176 -9.26 6.66 -2.98
C LYS A 176 -8.22 7.71 -2.57
N LEU A 177 -8.62 8.99 -2.44
CA LEU A 177 -7.73 10.05 -1.98
C LEU A 177 -7.22 9.81 -0.55
N ILE A 178 -8.11 9.42 0.37
CA ILE A 178 -7.74 9.12 1.76
C ILE A 178 -6.71 7.99 1.78
N LEU A 179 -6.99 6.88 1.08
CA LEU A 179 -6.11 5.71 1.02
C LEU A 179 -4.76 6.07 0.36
N ALA A 180 -4.76 6.81 -0.74
CA ALA A 180 -3.52 7.23 -1.41
C ALA A 180 -2.63 8.10 -0.51
N VAL A 181 -3.21 9.08 0.21
CA VAL A 181 -2.46 9.87 1.19
C VAL A 181 -1.99 9.00 2.36
N THR A 182 -2.80 8.04 2.80
CA THR A 182 -2.41 7.10 3.87
C THR A 182 -1.26 6.19 3.47
N ALA A 183 -1.12 5.81 2.20
CA ALA A 183 0.07 5.12 1.71
C ALA A 183 1.35 5.95 1.95
N VAL A 184 1.30 7.28 1.77
CA VAL A 184 2.41 8.19 2.11
C VAL A 184 2.61 8.29 3.63
N GLU A 185 1.54 8.33 4.43
CA GLU A 185 1.62 8.35 5.90
C GLU A 185 2.36 7.11 6.45
N ILE A 186 2.08 5.93 5.89
CA ILE A 186 2.73 4.66 6.25
C ILE A 186 4.26 4.74 6.04
N LEU A 187 4.67 5.29 4.90
CA LEU A 187 6.09 5.48 4.55
C LEU A 187 6.77 6.53 5.44
N SER A 188 6.00 7.41 6.08
CA SER A 188 6.51 8.56 6.82
C SER A 188 6.97 8.20 8.23
N VAL A 189 8.25 8.43 8.53
CA VAL A 189 8.81 8.30 9.88
C VAL A 189 8.84 9.67 10.55
N ARG A 190 8.09 9.82 11.66
CA ARG A 190 8.04 11.06 12.45
C ARG A 190 9.35 11.25 13.21
N GLY A 191 10.04 12.35 12.93
CA GLY A 191 11.15 12.86 13.71
C GLY A 191 10.70 13.68 14.91
N ARG A 192 11.67 14.36 15.52
CA ARG A 192 11.40 15.41 16.50
C ARG A 192 11.12 16.73 15.80
N VAL A 193 10.39 17.59 16.50
CA VAL A 193 10.29 19.02 16.13
C VAL A 193 11.65 19.69 16.21
N ASP A 194 11.76 20.87 15.61
CA ASP A 194 12.95 21.72 15.67
C ASP A 194 13.44 21.95 17.12
N SER A 195 14.75 22.12 17.30
CA SER A 195 15.37 22.26 18.62
C SER A 195 14.83 23.44 19.42
N ASP A 196 14.47 24.54 18.76
CA ASP A 196 13.92 25.73 19.42
C ASP A 196 12.51 25.44 19.95
N VAL A 197 11.69 24.74 19.15
CA VAL A 197 10.36 24.28 19.57
C VAL A 197 10.47 23.25 20.69
N GLU A 198 11.40 22.31 20.61
CA GLU A 198 11.63 21.34 21.67
C GLU A 198 12.10 22.03 22.97
N GLY A 199 12.96 23.05 22.86
CA GLY A 199 13.40 23.89 23.99
C GLY A 199 12.23 24.62 24.65
N ALA A 200 11.36 25.24 23.86
CA ALA A 200 10.16 25.90 24.35
C ALA A 200 9.20 24.92 25.06
N LEU A 201 8.97 23.74 24.47
CA LEU A 201 8.15 22.68 25.09
C LEU A 201 8.74 22.19 26.41
N ASN A 202 10.07 22.07 26.52
CA ASN A 202 10.74 21.72 27.77
C ASN A 202 10.56 22.79 28.85
N ALA A 203 10.66 24.06 28.47
CA ALA A 203 10.44 25.19 29.38
C ALA A 203 8.98 25.23 29.87
N LEU A 204 8.00 25.02 28.98
CA LEU A 204 6.60 24.91 29.38
C LEU A 204 6.37 23.71 30.31
N LYS A 205 6.99 22.57 30.02
CA LYS A 205 6.87 21.35 30.82
C LYS A 205 7.42 21.49 32.24
N SER A 206 8.50 22.27 32.42
CA SER A 206 9.06 22.55 33.75
C SER A 206 8.13 23.45 34.59
N LYS A 207 7.34 24.30 33.94
CA LYS A 207 6.36 25.18 34.58
C LYS A 207 5.04 24.51 34.99
N VAL A 208 4.75 23.31 34.50
CA VAL A 208 3.51 22.58 34.84
C VAL A 208 3.34 22.35 36.35
N SER A 209 4.44 22.21 37.13
CA SER A 209 4.35 22.04 38.58
C SER A 209 3.78 23.25 39.30
N GLU A 210 3.94 24.45 38.73
CA GLU A 210 3.52 25.74 39.31
C GLU A 210 2.01 25.99 39.11
N ILE A 211 1.34 25.21 38.26
CA ILE A 211 -0.10 25.36 37.95
C ILE A 211 -0.94 24.86 39.14
N GLN A 212 -1.94 25.63 39.57
CA GLN A 212 -2.87 25.29 40.66
C GLN A 212 -4.01 24.38 40.17
N VAL A 213 -3.68 23.14 39.79
CA VAL A 213 -4.62 22.09 39.37
C VAL A 213 -4.28 20.75 40.01
N ALA A 214 -5.17 19.77 39.92
CA ALA A 214 -4.95 18.43 40.44
C ALA A 214 -3.74 17.72 39.80
N ASP A 215 -3.08 16.84 40.55
CA ASP A 215 -1.82 16.21 40.14
C ASP A 215 -1.96 15.26 38.93
N ASP A 216 -3.15 14.69 38.73
CA ASP A 216 -3.50 13.92 37.55
C ASP A 216 -3.52 14.80 36.29
N VAL A 217 -4.11 16.00 36.37
CA VAL A 217 -4.10 16.99 35.29
C VAL A 217 -2.67 17.44 34.97
N LYS A 218 -1.84 17.69 36.00
CA LYS A 218 -0.41 18.01 35.80
C LYS A 218 0.33 16.89 35.08
N ARG A 219 0.05 15.64 35.41
CA ARG A 219 0.65 14.47 34.75
C ARG A 219 0.23 14.39 33.28
N GLN A 220 -1.05 14.57 32.99
CA GLN A 220 -1.56 14.61 31.62
C GLN A 220 -0.91 15.74 30.81
N LEU A 221 -0.81 16.96 31.36
CA LEU A 221 -0.14 18.08 30.69
C LEU A 221 1.33 17.78 30.36
N LYS A 222 2.07 17.16 31.30
CA LYS A 222 3.46 16.74 31.06
C LYS A 222 3.58 15.67 29.97
N MET A 223 2.58 14.80 29.82
CA MET A 223 2.50 13.82 28.73
C MET A 223 2.22 14.52 27.40
N VAL A 224 1.18 15.36 27.32
CA VAL A 224 0.81 16.11 26.11
C VAL A 224 1.99 16.95 25.60
N LEU A 225 2.67 17.68 26.47
CA LEU A 225 3.87 18.45 26.09
C LEU A 225 5.05 17.56 25.68
N GLY A 226 5.12 16.33 26.20
CA GLY A 226 6.10 15.34 25.76
C GLY A 226 5.81 14.82 24.36
N ASP A 227 4.54 14.53 24.07
CA ASP A 227 4.09 14.04 22.75
C ASP A 227 4.15 15.13 21.68
N ALA A 228 3.93 16.39 22.05
CA ALA A 228 4.05 17.56 21.17
C ALA A 228 5.47 17.75 20.58
N LYS A 229 6.49 17.06 21.13
CA LYS A 229 7.85 17.07 20.60
C LYS A 229 8.03 16.25 19.33
N LYS A 230 7.06 15.42 18.96
CA LYS A 230 7.10 14.64 17.73
C LYS A 230 6.46 15.48 16.62
N GLU A 231 7.16 15.66 15.50
CA GLU A 231 6.61 16.39 14.35
C GLU A 231 5.28 15.77 13.88
N SER A 232 4.39 16.51 13.22
CA SER A 232 3.13 15.93 12.73
C SER A 232 3.37 14.90 11.61
N ILE A 233 2.44 13.97 11.37
CA ILE A 233 2.58 13.00 10.27
C ILE A 233 2.59 13.70 8.90
N GLY A 234 1.81 14.77 8.72
CA GLY A 234 1.85 15.59 7.51
C GLY A 234 3.21 16.29 7.31
N THR A 235 3.86 16.76 8.38
CA THR A 235 5.21 17.33 8.31
C THR A 235 6.23 16.26 7.90
N ALA A 236 6.17 15.09 8.53
CA ALA A 236 7.04 13.96 8.19
C ALA A 236 6.87 13.51 6.73
N GLY A 237 5.63 13.44 6.25
CA GLY A 237 5.30 13.11 4.86
C GLY A 237 5.79 14.16 3.88
N LYS A 238 5.60 15.45 4.17
CA LYS A 238 6.12 16.55 3.32
C LYS A 238 7.64 16.46 3.20
N ARG A 239 8.34 16.27 4.32
CA ARG A 239 9.80 16.12 4.35
C ARG A 239 10.26 14.90 3.54
N LEU A 240 9.56 13.77 3.67
CA LEU A 240 9.89 12.56 2.91
C LEU A 240 9.68 12.77 1.40
N VAL A 241 8.52 13.30 1.01
CA VAL A 241 8.20 13.58 -0.41
C VAL A 241 9.19 14.58 -0.99
N GLN A 242 9.54 15.64 -0.26
CA GLN A 242 10.54 16.62 -0.69
C GLN A 242 11.90 15.98 -0.94
N LYS A 243 12.35 15.11 -0.02
CA LYS A 243 13.63 14.41 -0.14
C LYS A 243 13.69 13.50 -1.37
N MET A 244 12.58 12.81 -1.68
CA MET A 244 12.55 11.75 -2.67
C MET A 244 12.14 12.24 -4.07
N LEU A 245 11.21 13.20 -4.13
CA LEU A 245 10.54 13.65 -5.36
C LEU A 245 10.69 15.17 -5.62
N GLY A 246 11.26 15.93 -4.69
CA GLY A 246 11.52 17.37 -4.82
C GLY A 246 10.38 18.29 -4.33
N ASP A 247 10.64 19.59 -4.35
CA ASP A 247 9.78 20.62 -3.75
C ASP A 247 8.37 20.68 -4.35
N GLY A 248 8.25 20.54 -5.68
CA GLY A 248 6.95 20.58 -6.35
C GLY A 248 6.01 19.47 -5.88
N ALA A 249 6.53 18.25 -5.72
CA ALA A 249 5.78 17.12 -5.19
C ALA A 249 5.44 17.32 -3.69
N ALA A 250 6.32 17.97 -2.92
CA ALA A 250 6.09 18.24 -1.50
C ALA A 250 4.95 19.24 -1.27
N GLU A 251 4.84 20.26 -2.11
CA GLU A 251 3.69 21.19 -2.08
C GLU A 251 2.41 20.49 -2.51
N GLU A 252 2.46 19.67 -3.56
CA GLU A 252 1.31 18.85 -3.97
C GLU A 252 0.83 17.92 -2.83
N PHE A 253 1.76 17.23 -2.15
CA PHE A 253 1.42 16.42 -0.99
C PHE A 253 0.79 17.26 0.12
N SER A 254 1.29 18.47 0.38
CA SER A 254 0.74 19.35 1.42
C SER A 254 -0.72 19.72 1.15
N GLU A 255 -1.05 20.03 -0.11
CA GLU A 255 -2.43 20.28 -0.53
C GLU A 255 -3.33 19.05 -0.35
N LEU A 256 -2.86 17.88 -0.81
CA LEU A 256 -3.62 16.63 -0.75
C LEU A 256 -3.83 16.17 0.70
N TYR A 257 -2.81 16.31 1.54
CA TYR A 257 -2.88 15.97 2.96
C TYR A 257 -3.88 16.86 3.71
N LYS A 258 -3.90 18.17 3.41
CA LYS A 258 -4.91 19.08 3.98
C LYS A 258 -6.32 18.64 3.59
N LEU A 259 -6.55 18.34 2.31
CA LEU A 259 -7.85 17.86 1.82
C LEU A 259 -8.26 16.54 2.49
N ARG A 260 -7.35 15.57 2.59
CA ARG A 260 -7.58 14.31 3.33
C ARG A 260 -7.92 14.59 4.79
N SER A 261 -7.21 15.48 5.47
CA SER A 261 -7.48 15.85 6.86
C SER A 261 -8.88 16.43 7.03
N GLU A 262 -9.31 17.30 6.11
CA GLU A 262 -10.67 17.87 6.10
C GLU A 262 -11.74 16.79 5.87
N LEU A 263 -11.49 15.83 4.98
CA LEU A 263 -12.39 14.71 4.70
C LEU A 263 -12.56 13.75 5.89
N VAL A 264 -11.49 13.50 6.65
CA VAL A 264 -11.49 12.55 7.78
C VAL A 264 -12.04 13.17 9.07
N HIS A 265 -11.72 14.45 9.34
CA HIS A 265 -12.05 15.09 10.62
C HIS A 265 -13.31 15.95 10.61
N GLY A 266 -13.98 16.05 9.46
CA GLY A 266 -15.34 16.57 9.37
C GLY A 266 -15.43 18.09 9.48
N ASN A 267 -15.78 18.71 8.37
CA ASN A 267 -16.85 19.70 8.41
C ASN A 267 -18.06 19.02 7.78
N ASP A 268 -19.09 18.69 8.56
CA ASP A 268 -20.27 17.91 8.12
C ASP A 268 -20.94 18.49 6.87
N SER A 269 -20.79 19.80 6.65
CA SER A 269 -21.25 20.51 5.44
C SER A 269 -20.61 20.02 4.13
N ARG A 270 -19.43 19.40 4.17
CA ARG A 270 -18.69 18.87 3.00
C ARG A 270 -18.80 17.37 2.80
N LEU A 271 -19.32 16.63 3.78
CA LEU A 271 -19.69 15.22 3.61
C LEU A 271 -20.95 15.09 2.73
N SER A 272 -21.74 16.15 2.61
CA SER A 272 -22.78 16.26 1.59
C SER A 272 -22.20 16.05 0.18
N ILE A 273 -22.92 15.32 -0.66
CA ILE A 273 -22.48 15.02 -2.03
C ILE A 273 -22.64 16.29 -2.86
N ASN A 274 -21.59 17.13 -2.90
CA ASN A 274 -21.53 18.23 -3.85
C ASN A 274 -21.08 17.68 -5.22
N ILE A 275 -22.06 17.34 -6.07
CA ILE A 275 -21.82 16.77 -7.42
C ILE A 275 -20.94 17.68 -8.28
N LYS A 276 -20.91 19.00 -8.02
CA LYS A 276 -20.08 19.96 -8.76
C LYS A 276 -18.58 19.84 -8.46
N GLU A 277 -18.22 19.34 -7.27
CA GLU A 277 -16.82 19.16 -6.84
C GLU A 277 -16.30 17.75 -7.16
N HIS A 278 -17.14 16.86 -7.70
CA HIS A 278 -16.82 15.46 -7.91
C HIS A 278 -15.60 15.24 -8.83
N SER A 279 -15.59 15.93 -9.98
CA SER A 279 -14.48 15.85 -10.94
C SER A 279 -13.16 16.40 -10.39
N GLU A 280 -13.23 17.39 -9.50
CA GLU A 280 -12.04 17.92 -8.83
C GLU A 280 -11.47 16.92 -7.82
N ILE A 281 -12.33 16.25 -7.06
CA ILE A 281 -11.93 15.20 -6.11
C ILE A 281 -11.38 13.98 -6.83
N GLU A 282 -11.96 13.56 -7.96
CA GLU A 282 -11.41 12.50 -8.80
C GLU A 282 -9.99 12.85 -9.27
N ARG A 283 -9.80 14.04 -9.84
CA ARG A 283 -8.47 14.51 -10.27
C ARG A 283 -7.48 14.56 -9.10
N LYS A 284 -7.91 15.00 -7.92
CA LYS A 284 -7.06 15.03 -6.71
C LYS A 284 -6.75 13.61 -6.20
N ALA A 285 -7.69 12.68 -6.29
CA ALA A 285 -7.48 11.28 -5.93
C ALA A 285 -6.46 10.61 -6.87
N ASP A 286 -6.56 10.84 -8.18
CA ASP A 286 -5.60 10.31 -9.16
C ASP A 286 -4.20 10.91 -8.95
N ARG A 287 -4.11 12.22 -8.72
CA ARG A 287 -2.87 12.89 -8.33
C ARG A 287 -2.26 12.31 -7.06
N GLY A 288 -3.07 12.11 -6.03
CA GLY A 288 -2.64 11.48 -4.78
C GLY A 288 -2.14 10.05 -5.00
N PHE A 289 -2.83 9.26 -5.81
CA PHE A 289 -2.42 7.91 -6.16
C PHE A 289 -1.07 7.91 -6.88
N GLN A 290 -0.89 8.74 -7.91
CA GLN A 290 0.36 8.83 -8.67
C GLN A 290 1.52 9.33 -7.80
N LEU A 291 1.30 10.34 -6.95
CA LEU A 291 2.32 10.83 -6.03
C LEU A 291 2.77 9.72 -5.06
N ALA A 292 1.81 9.00 -4.48
CA ALA A 292 2.09 7.93 -3.54
C ALA A 292 2.78 6.73 -4.22
N LEU A 293 2.34 6.34 -5.43
CA LEU A 293 2.99 5.29 -6.22
C LEU A 293 4.43 5.68 -6.55
N ASN A 294 4.66 6.88 -7.09
CA ASN A 294 5.99 7.36 -7.42
C ASN A 294 6.91 7.40 -6.20
N LEU A 295 6.42 7.89 -5.06
CA LEU A 295 7.19 7.89 -3.80
C LEU A 295 7.58 6.47 -3.40
N THR A 296 6.62 5.55 -3.45
CA THR A 296 6.81 4.15 -3.07
C THR A 296 7.84 3.48 -3.98
N LEU A 297 7.76 3.72 -5.30
CA LEU A 297 8.72 3.21 -6.28
C LEU A 297 10.11 3.81 -6.09
N SER A 298 10.23 5.11 -5.84
CA SER A 298 11.53 5.73 -5.54
C SER A 298 12.18 5.15 -4.29
N LEU A 299 11.40 4.72 -3.30
CA LEU A 299 11.92 4.00 -2.11
C LEU A 299 12.26 2.54 -2.39
N CYS A 300 11.76 1.96 -3.48
CA CYS A 300 12.19 0.64 -3.97
C CYS A 300 13.48 0.71 -4.80
N ASP A 301 13.69 1.82 -5.53
CA ASP A 301 14.81 2.00 -6.47
C ASP A 301 16.07 2.62 -5.82
N ILE A 302 15.97 3.14 -4.59
CA ILE A 302 17.13 3.60 -3.82
C ILE A 302 17.75 2.41 -3.06
N GLY A 303 18.88 1.92 -3.59
CA GLY A 303 19.73 0.85 -3.04
C GLY A 303 20.99 0.56 -3.84
#